data_AF-A0A166T8F1-F1
#
_entry.id   AF-A0A166T8F1-F1
#
_cell.length_a   1.000
_cell.length_b   1.000
_cell.length_c   1.000
_cell.angle_alpha   90.00
_cell.angle_beta   90.00
_cell.angle_gamma   90.00
#
_symmetry.space_group_name_H-M   'P 1'
#
loop_
_entity.id
_entity.type
_entity.pdbx_description
1 polymer ?
#
loop_
_entity_poly.entity_id
_entity_poly.type
_entity_poly.pdbx_seq_one_letter_code
_entity_poly.pdbx_strand_id
1 'polypeptide(L)' 'MELEGDTLRDIVVSVVSVGFFIVAMYIVGSQYDTGGITGAGALEIVGVIALFILVMTGVGFWLANQH' A
#
# COMPACT_ATOMS: atom_id res chain seq x y z
N MET A 1 18.54 -20.52 -11.24
CA MET A 1 17.29 -20.42 -10.48
C MET A 1 16.20 -20.12 -11.50
N GLU A 2 15.47 -21.14 -11.94
CA GLU A 2 14.26 -20.93 -12.72
C GLU A 2 13.23 -20.39 -11.74
N LEU A 3 12.92 -19.10 -11.82
CA LEU A 3 11.86 -18.51 -11.04
C LEU A 3 10.56 -19.09 -11.59
N GLU A 4 9.96 -20.04 -10.87
CA GLU A 4 8.60 -20.50 -11.17
C GLU A 4 7.68 -19.27 -11.27
N GLY A 5 6.82 -19.25 -12.29
CA GLY A 5 6.01 -18.08 -12.63
C GLY A 5 5.15 -17.57 -11.46
N ASP A 6 4.76 -18.47 -10.56
CA ASP A 6 4.02 -18.14 -9.34
C ASP A 6 4.88 -17.38 -8.32
N THR A 7 6.15 -17.75 -8.13
CA THR A 7 7.06 -17.02 -7.23
C THR A 7 7.35 -15.62 -7.75
N LEU A 8 7.50 -15.45 -9.06
CA LEU A 8 7.64 -14.13 -9.68
C LEU A 8 6.40 -13.27 -9.47
N ARG A 9 5.21 -13.88 -9.56
CA ARG A 9 3.93 -13.18 -9.38
C ARG A 9 3.76 -12.66 -7.95
N ASP A 10 4.09 -13.47 -6.95
CA ASP A 10 4.05 -13.07 -5.54
C ASP A 10 4.99 -11.89 -5.25
N ILE A 11 6.22 -11.95 -5.77
CA ILE A 11 7.19 -10.87 -5.60
C ILE A 11 6.66 -9.59 -6.25
N VAL A 12 6.16 -9.67 -7.49
CA VAL A 12 5.64 -8.50 -8.21
C VAL A 12 4.46 -7.90 -7.47
N VAL A 13 3.53 -8.71 -6.98
CA VAL A 13 2.35 -8.24 -6.25
C VAL A 13 2.73 -7.54 -4.94
N SER A 14 3.71 -8.10 -4.21
CA SER A 14 4.23 -7.48 -2.99
C SER A 14 4.90 -6.12 -3.27
N VAL A 15 5.78 -6.06 -4.28
CA VAL A 15 6.48 -4.83 -4.67
C VAL A 15 5.50 -3.75 -5.14
N VAL A 16 4.51 -4.13 -5.95
CA VAL A 16 3.47 -3.20 -6.42
C VAL A 16 2.64 -2.66 -5.26
N SER A 17 2.30 -3.50 -4.28
CA SER A 17 1.52 -3.08 -3.11
C SER A 17 2.28 -2.09 -2.23
N VAL A 18 3.59 -2.30 -2.04
CA VAL A 18 4.46 -1.35 -1.33
C VAL A 18 4.60 -0.04 -2.10
N GLY A 19 4.80 -0.11 -3.43
CA GLY A 19 4.86 1.07 -4.29
C GLY A 19 3.59 1.91 -4.21
N PHE A 20 2.43 1.26 -4.22
CA PHE A 20 1.13 1.92 -4.06
C PHE A 20 1.03 2.67 -2.73
N PHE A 21 1.49 2.08 -1.64
CA PHE A 21 1.48 2.74 -0.32
C PHE A 21 2.33 4.00 -0.28
N ILE A 22 3.54 3.93 -0.85
CA ILE A 22 4.46 5.07 -0.90
C ILE A 22 3.84 6.22 -1.70
N VAL A 23 3.20 5.92 -2.83
CA VAL A 23 2.51 6.92 -3.66
C VAL A 23 1.33 7.52 -2.90
N ALA A 24 0.51 6.71 -2.23
CA ALA A 24 -0.62 7.21 -1.44
C ALA A 24 -0.17 8.13 -0.30
N MET A 25 0.88 7.74 0.43
CA MET A 25 1.50 8.57 1.47
C MET A 25 2.08 9.87 0.91
N TYR A 26 2.71 9.83 -0.27
CA TYR A 26 3.22 11.03 -0.93
C TYR A 26 2.10 11.99 -1.33
N ILE A 27 0.99 11.48 -1.89
CA ILE A 27 -0.17 12.29 -2.26
C ILE A 27 -0.74 12.99 -1.02
N VAL A 28 -1.00 12.24 0.05
CA VAL A 28 -1.55 12.82 1.29
C VAL A 28 -0.54 13.77 1.93
N GLY A 29 0.73 13.41 1.98
CA GLY A 29 1.78 14.32 2.45
C GLY A 29 1.78 15.64 1.68
N SER A 30 1.74 15.59 0.35
CA SER A 30 1.77 16.80 -0.51
C SER A 30 0.52 17.67 -0.39
N GLN A 31 -0.65 17.10 -0.11
CA GLN A 31 -1.91 17.84 -0.01
C GLN A 31 -2.10 18.51 1.35
N TYR A 32 -1.55 17.93 2.42
CA TYR A 32 -1.71 18.41 3.79
C TYR A 32 -0.45 19.06 4.37
N ASP A 33 0.63 19.19 3.58
CA ASP A 33 1.85 19.92 3.97
C ASP A 33 1.60 21.43 3.97
N THR A 34 1.01 21.93 5.05
CA THR A 34 0.73 23.37 5.26
C THR A 34 1.71 24.01 6.25
N GLY A 35 2.95 23.52 6.34
CA GLY A 35 3.95 23.98 7.31
C GLY A 35 3.99 23.22 8.63
N GLY A 36 3.38 22.02 8.67
CA GLY A 36 3.37 21.09 9.81
C GLY A 36 2.19 20.11 9.76
N ILE A 37 2.23 19.06 10.60
CA ILE A 37 1.09 18.14 10.75
C ILE A 37 0.00 18.87 11.54
N THR A 38 -0.98 19.42 10.83
CA THR A 38 -2.23 19.90 11.42
C THR A 38 -3.07 18.69 11.87
N GLY A 39 -4.03 18.90 12.80
CA GLY A 39 -4.90 17.81 13.27
C GLY A 39 -5.67 17.08 12.16
N ALA A 40 -5.96 17.77 11.05
CA ALA A 40 -6.55 17.18 9.86
C ALA A 40 -5.55 16.25 9.13
N GLY A 41 -4.30 16.69 8.92
CA GLY A 41 -3.27 15.87 8.27
C GLY A 41 -2.95 14.58 9.03
N ALA A 42 -3.02 14.60 10.37
CA ALA A 42 -2.83 13.39 11.18
C ALA A 42 -3.93 12.34 10.95
N LEU A 43 -5.19 12.76 10.82
CA LEU A 43 -6.33 11.86 10.63
C LEU A 43 -6.30 11.22 9.22
N GLU A 44 -5.86 11.97 8.23
CA GLU A 44 -5.71 11.50 6.84
C GLU A 44 -4.58 10.49 6.70
N ILE A 45 -3.46 10.67 7.42
CA ILE A 45 -2.39 9.66 7.49
C ILE A 45 -2.92 8.35 8.09
N VAL A 46 -3.71 8.43 9.15
CA VAL A 46 -4.36 7.24 9.74
C VAL A 46 -5.30 6.58 8.72
N GLY A 47 -6.05 7.38 7.94
CA GLY A 47 -6.87 6.90 6.84
C GLY A 47 -6.08 6.15 5.76
N VAL A 48 -4.92 6.68 5.35
CA VAL A 48 -4.03 6.02 4.39
C VAL A 48 -3.49 4.70 4.93
N ILE A 49 -3.10 4.65 6.20
CA ILE A 49 -2.64 3.41 6.85
C ILE A 49 -3.76 2.38 6.89
N ALA A 50 -4.98 2.78 7.27
CA ALA A 50 -6.13 1.87 7.28
C ALA A 50 -6.45 1.35 5.88
N LEU A 51 -6.45 2.22 4.86
CA LEU A 51 -6.63 1.85 3.46
C LEU A 51 -5.54 0.88 2.99
N PHE A 52 -4.29 1.11 3.38
CA PHE A 52 -3.18 0.21 3.06
C PHE A 52 -3.37 -1.19 3.65
N ILE A 53 -3.79 -1.28 4.90
CA ILE A 53 -4.11 -2.56 5.54
C ILE A 53 -5.21 -3.29 4.77
N LEU A 54 -6.26 -2.58 4.34
CA LEU A 54 -7.35 -3.17 3.55
C LEU A 54 -6.86 -3.67 2.18
N VAL A 55 -6.02 -2.89 1.50
CA VAL A 55 -5.41 -3.30 0.22
C VAL A 55 -4.59 -4.56 0.41
N MET A 56 -3.69 -4.59 1.39
CA MET A 56 -2.86 -5.77 1.67
C MET A 56 -3.69 -6.99 2.09
N THR A 57 -4.78 -6.77 2.84
CA THR A 57 -5.72 -7.83 3.21
C THR A 57 -6.41 -8.40 1.98
N GLY A 58 -6.89 -7.55 1.07
CA GLY A 58 -7.51 -7.96 -0.19
C GLY A 58 -6.53 -8.69 -1.11
N VAL A 59 -5.31 -8.17 -1.24
CA VAL A 59 -4.22 -8.80 -2.01
C VAL A 59 -3.88 -10.18 -1.44
N GLY A 60 -3.69 -10.28 -0.13
CA GLY A 60 -3.42 -11.56 0.53
C GLY A 60 -4.55 -12.57 0.35
N PHE A 61 -5.80 -12.12 0.43
CA PHE A 61 -6.96 -12.99 0.18
C PHE A 61 -7.06 -13.44 -1.28
N TRP A 62 -6.75 -12.56 -2.23
CA TRP A 62 -6.77 -12.87 -3.66
C TRP A 62 -5.65 -13.83 -4.07
N LEU A 63 -4.46 -13.70 -3.46
CA LEU A 63 -3.37 -14.67 -3.61
C LEU A 63 -3.76 -16.01 -2.99
N ALA A 64 -4.33 -16.01 -1.77
CA ALA A 64 -4.78 -17.23 -1.11
C ALA A 64 -5.87 -17.99 -1.89
N ASN A 65 -6.73 -17.28 -2.63
CA ASN A 65 -7.76 -17.88 -3.48
C ASN A 65 -7.26 -18.29 -4.88
N GLN A 66 -6.01 -17.97 -5.25
CA GLN A 66 -5.40 -18.43 -6.50
C GLN A 66 -4.64 -19.75 -6.37
N HIS A 67 -4.58 -20.29 -5.15
CA HIS A 67 -4.10 -21.64 -4.87
C HIS A 67 -5.21 -22.69 -4.98
#